data_AF-A0A6L8BF67-F1
#
_entry.id   AF-A0A6L8BF67-F1
#
_cell.length_a   1.000
_cell.length_b   1.000
_cell.length_c   1.000
_cell.angle_alpha   90.00
_cell.angle_beta   90.00
_cell.angle_gamma   90.00
#
_symmetry.space_group_name_H-M   'P 1'
#
loop_
_entity.id
_entity.type
_entity.pdbx_description
1 polymer ?
#
loop_
_entity_poly.entity_id
_entity_poly.type
_entity_poly.pdbx_seq_one_letter_code
_entity_poly.pdbx_strand_id
1 'polypeptide(L)' 'MSLRDQIEQVLPGWNRWYPSLFDAALDLGIIRARVCSPDSLLLSKRHGKLRNGAANAHREQWGGTT' A
#
# COMPACT_ATOMS: atom_id res chain seq x y z
N MET A 1 15.05 5.81 -21.17
CA MET A 1 13.82 5.00 -21.22
C MET A 1 12.87 5.50 -20.16
N SER A 2 11.72 6.02 -20.60
CA SER A 2 10.62 6.42 -19.72
C SER A 2 9.74 5.21 -19.37
N LEU A 3 8.93 5.35 -18.31
CA LEU A 3 7.91 4.36 -17.96
C LEU A 3 6.93 4.14 -19.13
N ARG A 4 6.56 5.22 -19.83
CA ARG A 4 5.70 5.15 -21.00
C ARG A 4 6.35 4.34 -22.11
N ASP A 5 7.64 4.49 -22.34
CA ASP A 5 8.37 3.73 -23.37
C ASP A 5 8.37 2.23 -23.05
N GLN A 6 8.55 1.86 -21.78
CA GLN A 6 8.51 0.46 -21.35
C GLN A 6 7.13 -0.16 -21.52
N ILE A 7 6.07 0.58 -21.17
CA ILE A 7 4.70 0.12 -21.35
C ILE A 7 4.37 -0.01 -22.84
N GLU A 8 4.75 0.95 -23.67
CA GLU A 8 4.47 0.90 -25.11
C GLU A 8 5.19 -0.27 -25.80
N GLN A 9 6.36 -0.68 -25.31
CA GLN A 9 7.07 -1.87 -25.80
C GLN A 9 6.35 -3.18 -25.45
N VAL A 10 5.73 -3.25 -24.26
CA VAL A 10 5.04 -4.46 -23.77
C VAL A 10 3.61 -4.54 -24.31
N LEU A 11 2.89 -3.42 -24.27
CA LEU A 11 1.50 -3.30 -24.70
C LEU A 11 1.31 -2.01 -25.52
N PRO A 12 1.54 -2.08 -26.85
CA PRO A 12 1.26 -0.97 -27.75
C PRO A 12 -0.22 -0.59 -27.70
N GLY A 13 -0.53 0.71 -27.61
CA GLY A 13 -1.92 1.19 -27.52
C GLY A 13 -2.62 0.85 -26.20
N TRP A 14 -1.87 0.72 -25.09
CA TRP A 14 -2.39 0.48 -23.74
C TRP A 14 -3.49 1.47 -23.31
N ASN A 15 -3.48 2.70 -23.86
CA ASN A 15 -4.45 3.77 -23.54
C ASN A 15 -5.91 3.43 -23.91
N ARG A 16 -6.13 2.42 -24.75
CA ARG A 16 -7.47 1.93 -25.08
C ARG A 16 -8.05 1.02 -24.01
N TRP A 17 -7.19 0.43 -23.20
CA TRP A 17 -7.53 -0.59 -22.20
C TRP A 17 -7.45 -0.05 -20.78
N TYR A 18 -6.55 0.90 -20.52
CA TYR A 18 -6.33 1.46 -19.19
C TYR A 18 -6.59 2.96 -19.13
N PRO A 19 -7.28 3.44 -18.09
CA PRO A 19 -7.59 4.85 -17.91
C PRO A 19 -6.37 5.68 -17.51
N SER A 20 -5.33 5.06 -16.91
CA SER A 20 -4.09 5.73 -16.57
C SER A 20 -2.85 4.88 -16.90
N LEU A 21 -1.72 5.58 -17.11
CA LEU A 21 -0.42 4.95 -17.32
C LEU A 21 -0.01 4.08 -16.12
N PHE A 22 -0.37 4.50 -14.91
CA PHE A 22 -0.01 3.81 -13.68
C PHE A 22 -0.79 2.53 -13.49
N ASP A 23 -2.07 2.48 -13.89
CA ASP A 23 -2.86 1.24 -13.84
C ASP A 23 -2.26 0.20 -14.78
N ALA A 24 -1.94 0.60 -16.02
CA ALA A 24 -1.24 -0.26 -16.97
C ALA A 24 0.12 -0.72 -16.40
N ALA A 25 0.90 0.18 -15.80
CA ALA A 25 2.19 -0.14 -15.21
C ALA A 25 2.12 -1.13 -14.05
N LEU A 26 1.05 -1.04 -13.26
CA LEU A 26 0.83 -1.87 -12.08
C LEU A 26 0.39 -3.28 -12.49
N ASP A 27 -0.55 -3.39 -13.42
CA ASP A 27 -1.03 -4.67 -13.95
C ASP A 27 0.02 -5.40 -14.79
N LEU A 28 0.81 -4.66 -15.57
CA LEU A 28 1.97 -5.22 -16.29
C LEU A 28 3.14 -5.57 -15.36
N GLY A 29 3.06 -5.24 -14.07
CA GLY A 29 4.10 -5.51 -13.08
C GLY A 29 5.40 -4.73 -13.30
N ILE A 30 5.37 -3.69 -14.15
CA ILE A 30 6.49 -2.78 -14.40
C ILE A 30 6.76 -1.93 -13.15
N ILE A 31 5.70 -1.46 -12.49
CA ILE A 31 5.79 -0.82 -11.18
C ILE A 31 5.40 -1.82 -10.10
N ARG A 32 6.35 -2.10 -9.19
CA ARG A 32 6.11 -2.93 -7.99
C ARG A 32 5.68 -2.13 -6.75
N ALA A 33 5.48 -0.82 -6.90
CA ALA A 33 5.13 0.04 -5.79
C ALA A 33 3.71 -0.25 -5.31
N ARG A 34 3.58 -0.80 -4.09
CA ARG A 34 2.30 -0.90 -3.39
C ARG A 34 1.94 0.46 -2.83
N VAL A 35 0.77 1.00 -3.20
CA VAL A 35 0.20 2.17 -2.55
C VAL A 35 -0.23 1.74 -1.14
N CYS A 36 0.58 2.06 -0.14
CA CYS A 36 0.20 1.87 1.25
C CYS A 36 -0.84 2.93 1.64
N SER A 37 -1.80 2.57 2.51
CA SER A 37 -2.64 3.59 3.15
C SER A 37 -1.75 4.60 3.89
N PRO A 38 -2.13 5.88 3.98
CA PRO A 38 -1.37 6.89 4.73
C PRO A 38 -1.09 6.46 6.19
N ASP A 39 -2.01 5.68 6.76
CA ASP A 39 -1.88 5.10 8.10
C ASP A 39 -0.72 4.11 8.25
N SER A 40 -0.28 3.50 7.14
CA SER A 40 0.86 2.58 7.11
C SER A 40 2.20 3.32 7.01
N LEU A 41 2.19 4.58 6.58
CA LEU A 41 3.39 5.43 6.47
C LEU A 41 3.66 6.18 7.77
N LEU A 42 2.61 6.55 8.51
CA LEU A 42 2.74 7.26 9.78
C LEU A 42 3.16 6.30 10.89
N LEU A 43 4.43 6.40 11.32
CA LEU A 43 5.00 5.60 12.41
C LEU A 43 4.17 5.68 13.70
N SER A 44 3.62 6.86 14.00
CA SER A 44 2.72 7.08 15.14
C SER A 44 1.46 6.22 15.07
N LYS A 45 0.84 6.08 13.88
CA LYS A 45 -0.34 5.24 13.68
C LYS A 45 0.00 3.75 13.71
N ARG A 46 1.15 3.35 13.14
CA ARG A 46 1.67 1.96 13.23
C ARG A 46 1.88 1.55 14.69
N HIS A 47 2.58 2.38 15.47
CA HIS A 47 2.84 2.10 16.88
C HIS A 47 1.58 2.23 17.75
N GLY A 48 0.63 3.09 17.38
CA GLY A 48 -0.66 3.22 18.06
C GLY A 48 -1.44 1.90 18.08
N LYS A 49 -1.49 1.17 16.96
CA LYS A 49 -2.15 -0.15 16.90
C LYS A 49 -1.50 -1.18 17.81
N LEU A 50 -0.16 -1.23 17.81
CA LEU A 50 0.61 -2.11 18.69
C LEU A 50 0.39 -1.80 20.17
N ARG A 51 0.44 -0.51 20.54
CA ARG A 51 0.23 -0.07 21.91
C ARG A 51 -1.19 -0.35 22.40
N ASN A 52 -2.20 -0.12 21.55
CA ASN A 52 -3.58 -0.44 21.87
C ASN A 52 -3.80 -1.96 22.00
N GLY A 53 -3.18 -2.76 21.12
CA GLY A 53 -3.20 -4.22 21.22
C GLY A 53 -2.56 -4.72 22.52
N ALA A 54 -1.40 -4.18 22.89
CA ALA A 54 -0.73 -4.50 24.14
C ALA A 54 -1.55 -4.09 25.36
N ALA A 55 -2.17 -2.90 25.35
CA ALA A 55 -3.04 -2.45 26.43
C ALA A 55 -4.31 -3.31 26.57
N ASN A 56 -4.91 -3.74 25.46
CA ASN A 56 -6.07 -4.64 25.48
C ASN A 56 -5.68 -6.04 25.99
N ALA A 57 -4.59 -6.62 25.48
CA ALA A 57 -4.09 -7.91 25.94
C ALA A 57 -3.72 -7.88 27.44
N HIS A 58 -3.15 -6.76 27.90
CA HIS A 58 -2.89 -6.53 29.32
C HIS A 58 -4.19 -6.50 30.15
N ARG A 59 -5.23 -5.80 29.66
CA ARG A 59 -6.55 -5.80 30.32
C ARG A 59 -7.20 -7.18 30.34
N GLU A 60 -7.11 -7.94 29.24
CA GLU A 60 -7.68 -9.28 29.13
C GLU A 60 -6.99 -10.29 30.05
N GLN A 61 -5.65 -10.25 30.14
CA GLN A 61 -4.89 -11.19 30.97
C GLN A 61 -4.93 -10.85 32.46
N TRP A 62 -4.94 -9.55 32.80
CA TRP A 62 -4.69 -9.12 34.17
C TRP A 62 -5.86 -8.34 34.79
N GLY A 63 -6.98 -8.15 34.08
CA GLY A 63 -8.21 -7.56 34.60
C GLY A 63 -8.11 -6.12 35.11
N GLY A 64 -6.98 -5.43 34.86
CA GLY A 64 -6.70 -4.11 35.41
C GLY A 64 -7.40 -3.00 34.63
N THR A 65 -8.49 -2.46 35.18
CA THR A 65 -8.99 -1.14 34.80
C THR A 65 -8.16 -0.11 35.56
N THR A 66 -7.25 0.57 34.86
CA THR A 66 -6.67 1.85 35.30
C THR A 66 -7.11 2.93 34.35
#